data_AF-A0A972R3R5-F1
#
_entry.id   AF-A0A972R3R5-F1
#
_cell.length_a   1.000
_cell.length_b   1.000
_cell.length_c   1.000
_cell.angle_alpha   90.00
_cell.angle_beta   90.00
_cell.angle_gamma   90.00
#
_symmetry.space_group_name_H-M   'P 1'
#
loop_
_entity.id
_entity.type
_entity.pdbx_description
1 polymer ?
#
loop_
_entity_poly.entity_id
_entity_poly.type
_entity_poly.pdbx_seq_one_letter_code
_entity_poly.pdbx_strand_id
1 'polypeptide(L)' 'AAENGIRRIWMQQGAESEEAIRFCEEHGINVVHGECIMMFMEDPAFMHRAHRWVWKLLGKLPS' A
#
# COMPACT_ATOMS: atom_id res chain seq x y z
N ALA A 1 2.04 -14.36 -7.98
CA ALA A 1 2.92 -13.79 -6.93
C ALA A 1 3.31 -14.84 -5.88
N ALA A 2 2.34 -15.41 -5.15
CA ALA A 2 2.60 -16.37 -4.07
C ALA A 2 3.38 -17.62 -4.51
N GLU A 3 2.97 -18.28 -5.60
CA GLU A 3 3.66 -19.45 -6.16
C GLU A 3 5.10 -19.15 -6.60
N ASN A 4 5.40 -17.88 -6.89
CA ASN A 4 6.74 -17.42 -7.27
C ASN A 4 7.56 -16.97 -6.04
N GLY A 5 7.10 -17.25 -4.82
CA GLY A 5 7.81 -16.92 -3.58
C GLY A 5 7.78 -15.43 -3.18
N ILE A 6 6.94 -14.60 -3.82
CA ILE A 6 6.82 -13.18 -3.46
C ILE A 6 6.04 -13.06 -2.14
N ARG A 7 6.70 -12.54 -1.11
CA ARG A 7 6.14 -12.40 0.26
C ARG A 7 5.80 -10.96 0.66
N ARG A 8 6.04 -10.00 -0.23
CA ARG A 8 5.73 -8.58 -0.03
C ARG A 8 4.96 -8.07 -1.23
N ILE A 9 3.73 -7.64 -1.02
CA ILE A 9 2.83 -7.18 -2.07
C ILE A 9 2.31 -5.79 -1.70
N TRP A 10 2.31 -4.90 -2.69
CA TRP A 10 1.60 -3.62 -2.62
C TRP A 10 0.40 -3.69 -3.55
N MET A 11 -0.80 -3.56 -3.00
CA MET A 11 -2.02 -3.34 -3.75
C MET A 11 -2.28 -1.84 -3.77
N GLN A 12 -2.13 -1.22 -4.94
CA GLN A 12 -2.31 0.21 -5.08
C GLN A 12 -3.74 0.58 -4.70
N GLN A 13 -3.91 1.67 -3.96
CA GLN A 13 -5.22 2.21 -3.59
C GLN A 13 -6.22 2.15 -4.77
N GLY A 14 -7.33 1.45 -4.57
CA GLY A 14 -8.40 1.23 -5.56
C GLY A 14 -8.20 0.01 -6.46
N ALA A 15 -7.11 -0.74 -6.31
CA ALA A 15 -6.82 -1.97 -7.03
C ALA A 15 -6.89 -3.23 -6.14
N GLU A 16 -7.16 -3.07 -4.85
CA GLU A 16 -7.36 -4.17 -3.92
C GLU A 16 -8.73 -4.85 -4.06
N SER A 17 -8.79 -6.12 -3.66
CA SER A 17 -10.04 -6.81 -3.36
C SER A 17 -9.93 -7.49 -2.00
N GLU A 18 -11.06 -7.64 -1.29
CA GLU A 18 -11.04 -8.32 0.01
C GLU A 18 -10.53 -9.77 -0.10
N GLU A 19 -10.84 -10.46 -1.20
CA GLU A 19 -10.37 -11.81 -1.46
C GLU A 19 -8.84 -11.86 -1.58
N ALA A 20 -8.24 -10.92 -2.31
CA ALA A 20 -6.79 -10.87 -2.48
C ALA A 20 -6.07 -10.51 -1.17
N ILE A 21 -6.65 -9.62 -0.37
CA ILE A 21 -6.12 -9.25 0.97
C ILE A 21 -6.13 -10.48 1.88
N ARG A 22 -7.28 -11.14 2.04
CA ARG A 22 -7.40 -12.36 2.88
C ARG A 22 -6.44 -13.45 2.44
N PHE A 23 -6.34 -13.70 1.13
CA PHE A 23 -5.39 -14.66 0.59
C PHE A 23 -3.95 -14.35 1.02
N CYS A 24 -3.53 -13.07 0.99
CA CYS A 24 -2.20 -12.69 1.43
C CYS A 24 -2.00 -12.94 2.93
N GLU A 25 -2.95 -12.53 3.76
CA GLU A 25 -2.91 -12.70 5.21
C GLU A 25 -2.83 -14.19 5.62
N GLU A 26 -3.69 -15.03 5.05
CA GLU A 26 -3.74 -16.48 5.32
C GLU A 26 -2.44 -17.21 4.93
N HIS A 27 -1.72 -16.70 3.92
CA HIS A 27 -0.49 -17.30 3.42
C HIS A 27 0.78 -16.63 3.97
N GLY A 28 0.65 -15.74 4.98
CA GLY A 28 1.77 -15.04 5.59
C GLY A 28 2.52 -14.14 4.60
N ILE A 29 1.80 -13.56 3.64
CA ILE A 29 2.31 -12.56 2.70
C ILE A 29 2.04 -11.19 3.29
N ASN A 30 3.09 -10.39 3.47
CA ASN A 30 2.96 -9.01 3.91
C ASN A 30 2.34 -8.18 2.78
N VAL A 31 1.10 -7.77 2.98
CA VAL A 31 0.34 -6.97 2.02
C VAL A 31 0.14 -5.56 2.56
N VAL A 32 0.41 -4.55 1.72
CA VAL A 32 -0.03 -3.17 1.93
C VAL A 32 -1.16 -2.89 0.95
N HIS A 33 -2.28 -2.35 1.44
CA HIS A 33 -3.43 -1.98 0.64
C HIS A 33 -4.04 -0.67 1.13
N GLY A 34 -4.89 -0.03 0.32
CA GLY A 34 -5.51 1.27 0.66
C GLY A 34 -4.57 2.49 0.58
N GLU A 35 -3.29 2.26 0.28
CA GLU A 35 -2.26 3.29 0.24
C GLU A 35 -1.79 3.59 -1.19
N CYS A 36 -1.49 4.86 -1.44
CA CYS A 36 -0.91 5.31 -2.71
C CYS A 36 0.62 5.20 -2.65
N ILE A 37 1.21 4.26 -3.41
CA ILE A 37 2.66 4.00 -3.39
C ILE A 37 3.50 5.23 -3.71
N MET A 38 2.99 6.13 -4.57
CA MET A 38 3.69 7.35 -4.97
C MET A 38 3.92 8.32 -3.79
N MET A 39 3.22 8.17 -2.66
CA MET A 39 3.55 8.94 -1.45
C MET A 39 4.91 8.55 -0.86
N PHE A 40 5.39 7.33 -1.09
CA PHE A 40 6.56 6.76 -0.40
C PHE A 40 7.82 6.68 -1.26
N MET A 41 7.80 7.28 -2.46
CA MET A 41 8.98 7.40 -3.33
C MET A 41 9.95 8.46 -2.78
N GLU A 42 11.22 8.40 -3.19
CA GLU A 42 12.27 9.33 -2.76
C GLU A 42 12.01 10.77 -3.22
N ASP A 43 11.65 10.97 -4.49
CA ASP A 43 11.22 12.27 -5.03
C ASP A 43 9.85 12.17 -5.70
N PRO A 44 8.75 12.22 -4.90
CA PRO A 44 7.42 12.11 -5.45
C PRO A 44 6.94 13.44 -6.01
N ALA A 45 6.15 13.42 -7.08
CA ALA A 45 5.59 14.63 -7.67
C ALA A 45 4.80 15.46 -6.63
N PHE A 46 4.66 16.77 -6.88
CA PHE A 46 4.07 17.73 -5.94
C PHE A 46 2.74 17.24 -5.34
N MET A 47 1.83 16.71 -6.16
CA MET A 47 0.52 16.23 -5.70
C MET A 47 0.64 15.08 -4.70
N HIS A 48 1.63 14.19 -4.86
CA HIS A 48 1.84 13.07 -3.93
C HIS A 48 2.54 13.50 -2.64
N ARG A 49 3.42 14.53 -2.68
CA ARG A 49 3.95 15.17 -1.47
C ARG A 49 2.85 15.82 -0.65
N ALA A 50 1.98 16.59 -1.31
CA ALA A 50 0.85 17.25 -0.66
C ALA A 50 -0.12 16.22 -0.06
N HIS A 51 -0.49 15.19 -0.83
CA HIS A 51 -1.33 14.10 -0.36
C HIS A 51 -0.78 13.44 0.91
N ARG A 52 0.52 13.06 0.90
CA ARG A 52 1.17 12.45 2.07
C ARG A 52 1.17 13.38 3.29
N TRP A 53 1.44 14.66 3.08
CA TRP A 53 1.43 15.64 4.17
C TRP A 53 0.05 15.77 4.80
N VAL A 54 -1.02 15.82 4.00
CA VAL A 54 -2.41 15.83 4.52
C VAL A 54 -2.68 14.54 5.31
N TRP A 55 -2.29 13.37 4.80
CA TRP A 55 -2.53 12.10 5.51
C TRP A 55 -1.76 12.03 6.82
N LYS A 56 -0.56 12.61 6.86
CA LYS A 56 0.21 12.75 8.11
C LYS A 56 -0.53 13.59 9.14
N LEU A 57 -1.10 14.73 8.73
CA LEU A 57 -1.86 15.60 9.63
C LEU A 57 -3.15 14.94 10.13
N LEU A 58 -3.81 14.17 9.27
CA LEU A 58 -5.05 13.46 9.62
C LEU A 58 -4.81 12.16 10.39
N GLY A 59 -3.55 11.78 10.65
CA GLY A 59 -3.21 10.50 11.30
C GLY A 59 -3.59 9.27 10.47
N LYS A 60 -3.72 9.42 9.15
CA LYS A 60 -4.13 8.38 8.20
C LYS A 60 -2.96 7.66 7.54
N LEU A 61 -1.72 8.04 7.84
CA LEU A 61 -0.57 7.28 7.36
C LEU A 61 -0.52 5.91 8.05
N PRO A 62 -0.08 4.85 7.34
CA PRO A 62 0.10 3.54 7.93
C PRO A 62 1.12 3.63 9.07
N SER A 63 0.77 3.02 10.20
CA SER A 63 1.54 3.01 11.45
C SER A 63 2.74 2.08 11.40
#